data_AF-A0A536LQH3-F1
#
_entry.id   AF-A0A536LQH3-F1
#
_cell.length_a   1.000
_cell.length_b   1.000
_cell.length_c   1.000
_cell.angle_alpha   90.00
_cell.angle_beta   90.00
_cell.angle_gamma   90.00
#
_symmetry.space_group_name_H-M   'P 1'
#
loop_
_entity.id
_entity.type
_entity.pdbx_description
1 polymer ?
#
loop_
_entity_poly.entity_id
_entity_poly.type
_entity_poly.pdbx_seq_one_letter_code
_entity_poly.pdbx_strand_id
1 'polypeptide(L)'
;YLGLLSTVLGRWDEAEGHFNDAAEMHRRLSPPWLGWTYYDYADMLLRRNSSGDREKALAMLSQALDIAQRLDEGVAGAGAGAQAESTGR
;
A
#
# COMPACT_ATOMS: atom_id res chain seq x y z
N TYR A 1 -5.61 0.93 -11.33
CA TYR A 1 -5.08 1.52 -12.58
C TYR A 1 -5.68 2.88 -12.94
N LEU A 2 -6.98 3.14 -12.74
CA LEU A 2 -7.59 4.44 -13.09
C LEU A 2 -6.96 5.64 -12.34
N GLY A 3 -6.57 5.46 -11.07
CA GLY A 3 -5.86 6.48 -10.29
C GLY A 3 -4.53 6.88 -10.92
N LEU A 4 -3.67 5.91 -11.24
CA LEU A 4 -2.37 6.15 -11.88
C LEU A 4 -2.48 6.85 -13.24
N LEU A 5 -3.44 6.45 -14.09
CA LEU A 5 -3.64 7.10 -15.38
C LEU A 5 -4.08 8.57 -15.19
N SER A 6 -4.98 8.82 -14.26
CA SER A 6 -5.45 10.17 -13.95
C SER A 6 -4.33 11.05 -13.37
N THR A 7 -3.43 10.47 -12.56
CA THR A 7 -2.18 11.12 -12.11
C THR A 7 -1.32 11.57 -13.28
N VAL A 8 -1.08 10.68 -14.25
CA VAL A 8 -0.28 11.01 -15.45
C VAL A 8 -0.95 12.11 -16.29
N LEU A 9 -2.28 12.12 -16.35
CA LEU A 9 -3.05 13.14 -17.06
C LEU A 9 -3.23 14.45 -16.26
N GLY A 10 -2.70 14.53 -15.04
CA GLY A 10 -2.84 15.71 -14.17
C GLY A 10 -4.27 15.95 -13.66
N ARG A 11 -5.14 14.93 -13.71
CA ARG A 11 -6.53 14.99 -13.25
C ARG A 11 -6.62 14.60 -11.79
N TRP A 12 -6.17 15.51 -10.94
CA TRP A 12 -5.90 15.22 -9.55
C TRP A 12 -7.11 14.73 -8.75
N ASP A 13 -8.27 15.39 -8.91
CA ASP A 13 -9.47 15.04 -8.15
C ASP A 13 -10.04 13.68 -8.60
N GLU A 14 -9.99 13.39 -9.90
CA GLU A 14 -10.33 12.08 -10.46
C GLU A 14 -9.38 10.99 -9.94
N ALA A 15 -8.08 11.26 -9.95
CA ALA A 15 -7.07 10.36 -9.43
C ALA A 15 -7.32 10.05 -7.94
N GLU A 16 -7.60 11.08 -7.15
CA GLU A 16 -7.89 10.99 -5.72
C GLU A 16 -9.12 10.12 -5.44
N GLY A 17 -10.20 10.32 -6.19
CA GLY A 17 -11.40 9.47 -6.14
C GLY A 17 -11.06 8.00 -6.43
N HIS A 18 -10.34 7.75 -7.52
CA HIS A 18 -9.95 6.39 -7.91
C HIS A 18 -9.04 5.70 -6.89
N PHE A 19 -8.13 6.43 -6.22
CA PHE A 19 -7.30 5.86 -5.16
C PHE A 19 -8.10 5.54 -3.90
N ASN A 20 -9.06 6.39 -3.52
CA ASN A 20 -9.95 6.10 -2.39
C ASN A 20 -10.79 4.85 -2.65
N ASP A 21 -11.38 4.72 -3.84
CA ASP A 21 -12.18 3.53 -4.22
C ASP A 21 -11.32 2.26 -4.20
N ALA A 22 -10.11 2.33 -4.76
CA ALA A 22 -9.16 1.22 -4.75
C ALA A 22 -8.76 0.82 -3.33
N ALA A 23 -8.51 1.80 -2.44
CA ALA A 23 -8.15 1.55 -1.06
C ALA A 23 -9.31 0.90 -0.29
N GLU A 24 -10.56 1.33 -0.52
CA GLU A 24 -11.73 0.69 0.10
C GLU A 24 -11.89 -0.77 -0.34
N MET A 25 -11.74 -1.04 -1.64
CA MET A 25 -11.81 -2.39 -2.19
C MET A 25 -10.69 -3.27 -1.63
N HIS A 26 -9.43 -2.82 -1.70
CA HIS A 26 -8.29 -3.62 -1.26
C HIS A 26 -8.26 -3.85 0.26
N ARG A 27 -8.79 -2.93 1.06
CA ARG A 27 -8.95 -3.14 2.52
C ARG A 27 -9.78 -4.38 2.85
N ARG A 28 -10.74 -4.73 2.00
CA ARG A 28 -11.60 -5.91 2.20
C ARG A 28 -11.01 -7.19 1.61
N LEU A 29 -10.13 -7.08 0.62
CA LEU A 29 -9.75 -8.20 -0.24
C LEU A 29 -8.28 -8.61 -0.13
N SER A 30 -7.36 -7.66 0.09
CA SER A 30 -5.94 -7.95 0.06
C SER A 30 -5.08 -6.86 0.71
N PRO A 31 -4.44 -7.16 1.87
CA PRO A 31 -3.51 -6.24 2.51
C PRO A 31 -2.32 -5.82 1.61
N PRO A 32 -1.64 -6.71 0.86
CA PRO A 32 -0.55 -6.29 -0.03
C PRO A 32 -0.95 -5.23 -1.05
N TRP A 33 -2.10 -5.40 -1.72
CA TRP A 33 -2.58 -4.44 -2.72
C TRP A 33 -3.00 -3.11 -2.10
N LEU A 34 -3.47 -3.12 -0.84
CA LEU A 34 -3.75 -1.90 -0.10
C LEU A 34 -2.47 -1.10 0.16
N GLY A 35 -1.37 -1.75 0.55
CA GLY A 35 -0.08 -1.10 0.76
C GLY A 35 0.42 -0.37 -0.49
N TRP A 36 0.40 -1.06 -1.64
CA TRP A 36 0.76 -0.44 -2.93
C TRP A 36 -0.16 0.73 -3.31
N THR A 37 -1.46 0.60 -3.06
CA THR A 37 -2.42 1.68 -3.35
C THR A 37 -2.10 2.94 -2.53
N TYR A 38 -1.75 2.81 -1.26
CA TYR A 38 -1.37 3.94 -0.43
C TYR A 38 -0.04 4.56 -0.87
N TYR A 39 0.94 3.76 -1.31
CA TYR A 39 2.18 4.27 -1.88
C TYR A 39 1.94 5.12 -3.14
N ASP A 40 1.17 4.59 -4.10
CA ASP A 40 0.86 5.28 -5.35
C ASP A 40 0.05 6.57 -5.12
N TYR A 41 -0.86 6.53 -4.15
CA TYR A 41 -1.65 7.70 -3.76
C TYR A 41 -0.76 8.77 -3.11
N ALA A 42 0.19 8.38 -2.25
CA ALA A 42 1.15 9.32 -1.69
C ALA A 42 2.02 9.98 -2.77
N ASP A 43 2.50 9.21 -3.75
CA ASP A 43 3.25 9.74 -4.88
C ASP A 43 2.42 10.75 -5.70
N MET A 44 1.15 10.46 -5.96
CA MET A 44 0.24 11.40 -6.62
C MET A 44 0.11 12.72 -5.85
N LEU A 45 -0.12 12.65 -4.53
CA LEU A 45 -0.23 13.84 -3.67
C LEU A 45 1.05 14.68 -3.69
N LEU A 46 2.22 14.03 -3.64
CA LEU A 46 3.50 14.73 -3.73
C LEU A 46 3.73 15.39 -5.09
N ARG A 47 3.22 14.80 -6.19
CA ARG A 47 3.26 15.40 -7.53
C ARG A 47 2.30 16.58 -7.67
N ARG A 48 1.11 16.49 -7.08
CA ARG A 48 0.11 17.57 -7.05
C ARG A 48 0.62 18.78 -6.27
N ASN A 49 1.32 18.53 -5.15
CA ASN A 49 2.00 19.53 -4.34
C ASN A 49 1.11 20.72 -3.93
N SER A 50 -0.15 20.44 -3.60
CA SER A 50 -1.08 21.42 -3.01
C SER A 50 -0.86 21.55 -1.50
N SER A 51 -1.50 22.54 -0.89
CA SER A 51 -1.52 22.69 0.56
C SER A 51 -2.17 21.47 1.22
N GLY A 52 -1.51 20.88 2.23
CA GLY A 52 -2.01 19.68 2.93
C GLY A 52 -1.62 18.35 2.27
N ASP A 53 -1.14 18.36 1.02
CA ASP A 53 -0.80 17.12 0.30
C ASP A 53 0.39 16.41 0.93
N ARG A 54 1.35 17.17 1.48
CA ARG A 54 2.53 16.60 2.12
C ARG A 54 2.16 15.87 3.40
N GLU A 55 1.33 16.46 4.26
CA GLU A 55 0.83 15.79 5.46
C GLU A 55 0.04 14.54 5.10
N LYS A 56 -0.83 14.63 4.09
CA LYS A 56 -1.65 13.50 3.64
C LYS A 56 -0.79 12.38 3.03
N ALA A 57 0.21 12.72 2.22
CA ALA A 57 1.14 11.75 1.63
C ALA A 57 1.93 11.01 2.72
N LEU A 58 2.41 11.71 3.75
CA LEU A 58 3.10 11.09 4.89
C LEU A 58 2.20 10.11 5.63
N ALA A 59 0.93 10.46 5.84
CA ALA A 59 -0.05 9.55 6.44
C ALA A 59 -0.24 8.28 5.59
N MET A 60 -0.37 8.42 4.26
CA MET A 60 -0.49 7.27 3.35
C MET A 60 0.77 6.39 3.35
N LEU A 61 1.97 6.99 3.31
CA LEU A 61 3.23 6.25 3.39
C LEU A 61 3.39 5.49 4.71
N SER A 62 2.97 6.09 5.82
CA SER A 62 2.97 5.40 7.12
C SER A 62 2.06 4.18 7.13
N GLN A 63 0.90 4.26 6.49
CA GLN A 63 -0.02 3.12 6.35
C GLN A 63 0.55 2.04 5.43
N ALA A 64 1.16 2.44 4.30
CA ALA A 64 1.82 1.51 3.39
C ALA A 64 2.96 0.74 4.08
N LEU A 65 3.76 1.42 4.91
CA LEU A 65 4.84 0.82 5.66
C LEU A 65 4.35 -0.20 6.71
N ASP A 66 3.34 0.16 7.51
CA ASP A 66 2.75 -0.74 8.51
C ASP A 66 2.22 -2.02 7.86
N ILE A 67 1.57 -1.91 6.69
CA ILE A 67 1.11 -3.06 5.92
C ILE A 67 2.29 -3.92 5.45
N ALA A 68 3.34 -3.30 4.89
CA ALA A 68 4.51 -4.03 4.40
C ALA A 68 5.24 -4.77 5.54
N GLN A 69 5.37 -4.14 6.71
CA GLN A 69 5.99 -4.74 7.90
C GLN A 69 5.20 -5.97 8.39
N ARG A 70 3.86 -5.86 8.48
CA ARG A 70 3.03 -7.01 8.88
C ARG A 70 3.11 -8.18 7.91
N LEU A 71 3.29 -7.90 6.63
CA LEU A 71 3.47 -8.94 5.62
C LEU A 71 4.83 -9.62 5.77
N ASP A 72 5.90 -8.85 6.01
CA ASP A 72 7.24 -9.40 6.27
C ASP A 72 7.25 -10.29 7.52
N GLU A 73 6.64 -9.82 8.61
CA GLU A 73 6.46 -10.58 9.85
C GLU A 73 5.62 -11.86 9.65
N GLY A 74 4.55 -11.79 8.86
CA GLY A 74 3.71 -12.94 8.51
C GLY A 74 4.41 -13.97 7.62
N VAL A 75 5.30 -13.52 6.72
CA VAL A 75 6.12 -14.38 5.86
C VAL A 75 7.22 -15.07 6.69
N ALA A 76 7.82 -14.37 7.66
CA ALA A 76 8.80 -14.95 8.59
C ALA A 76 8.17 -16.05 9.47
N GLY A 77 6.91 -15.89 9.88
CA GLY A 77 6.15 -16.91 10.63
C GLY A 77 5.83 -18.19 9.83
N ALA A 78 5.78 -18.11 8.50
CA ALA A 78 5.51 -19.27 7.63
C ALA A 78 6.74 -20.13 7.35
N GLY A 79 7.95 -19.65 7.65
CA GLY A 79 9.22 -20.38 7.42
C GLY A 79 9.70 -21.26 8.58
N ALA A 80 9.14 -21.11 9.79
CA ALA A 80 9.70 -21.73 11.01
C ALA A 80 9.08 -23.09 11.40
N GLY A 81 8.23 -23.68 10.56
CA GLY A 81 7.51 -24.92 10.87
C GLY A 81 8.07 -26.23 10.27
N ALA A 82 9.14 -26.19 9.46
CA ALA A 82 9.52 -27.34 8.62
C ALA A 82 10.92 -27.95 8.91
N GLN A 83 11.60 -27.55 9.98
CA GLN A 83 12.92 -28.09 10.33
C GLN A 83 12.98 -28.57 11.79
N ALA A 84 12.17 -29.57 12.13
CA ALA A 84 12.31 -30.26 13.42
C ALA A 84 11.95 -31.75 13.38
N GLU A 85 12.14 -32.44 12.25
CA GLU A 85 11.99 -33.92 12.19
C GLU A 85 12.99 -34.57 11.22
N SER A 86 14.31 -34.49 11.49
CA SER A 86 15.25 -35.42 10.82
C SER A 86 16.61 -35.66 11.50
N THR A 87 16.72 -35.55 12.84
CA THR A 87 17.94 -36.00 13.53
C THR A 87 17.59 -37.02 14.59
N GLY A 88 17.24 -38.21 14.11
CA GLY A 88 17.07 -39.42 14.90
C GLY A 88 17.48 -40.63 14.08
N ARG A 89 18.79 -40.88 13.99
CA ARG A 89 19.34 -42.23 13.81
C ARG A 89 20.83 -42.28 14.13
#